data_AF-A0A627C4S0-F1
#
_entry.id   AF-A0A627C4S0-F1
#
_cell.length_a   1.000
_cell.length_b   1.000
_cell.length_c   1.000
_cell.angle_alpha   90.00
_cell.angle_beta   90.00
_cell.angle_gamma   90.00
#
_symmetry.space_group_name_H-M   'P 1'
#
loop_
_entity.id
_entity.type
_entity.pdbx_description
1 polymer ?
#
loop_
_entity_poly.entity_id
_entity_poly.type
_entity_poly.pdbx_seq_one_letter_code
_entity_poly.pdbx_strand_id
1 'polypeptide(L)'
;MKKNWHKGNITNNYRKFGADKNGMYSKPVQTPLTDTPPVGEELQECICQYISTYRKEHAQTPAYTHLNRRYGLRATKAYYRGLDNET
;
A
#
# COMPACT_ATOMS: atom_id res chain seq x y z
N MET A 1 55.47 -13.32 21.46
CA MET A 1 54.11 -13.54 22.01
C MET A 1 53.09 -12.92 21.05
N LYS A 2 52.27 -13.74 20.37
CA LYS A 2 51.24 -13.29 19.41
C LYS A 2 50.00 -12.82 20.20
N LYS A 3 49.58 -11.56 20.00
CA LYS A 3 48.36 -11.00 20.63
C LYS A 3 47.13 -11.49 19.87
N ASN A 4 46.42 -12.45 20.44
CA ASN A 4 45.10 -12.88 19.98
C ASN A 4 44.05 -11.82 20.34
N TRP A 5 43.75 -10.93 19.39
CA TRP A 5 42.57 -10.07 19.49
C TRP A 5 41.32 -10.94 19.37
N HIS A 6 40.62 -11.12 20.49
CA HIS A 6 39.29 -11.70 20.50
C HIS A 6 38.38 -10.77 19.69
N LYS A 7 37.93 -11.25 18.53
CA LYS A 7 36.81 -10.65 17.79
C LYS A 7 35.54 -10.88 18.62
N GLY A 8 35.35 -10.04 19.64
CA GLY A 8 34.10 -9.95 20.38
C GLY A 8 32.97 -9.66 19.40
N ASN A 9 31.87 -10.37 19.58
CA ASN A 9 30.68 -10.38 18.73
C ASN A 9 30.05 -8.98 18.56
N ILE A 10 30.57 -8.16 17.65
CA ILE A 10 29.88 -6.97 17.11
C ILE A 10 28.97 -7.46 15.98
N THR A 11 28.04 -8.36 16.28
CA THR A 11 27.04 -8.79 15.31
C THR A 11 25.72 -8.96 16.03
N ASN A 12 24.71 -8.23 15.55
CA ASN A 12 23.27 -8.45 15.76
C ASN A 12 22.53 -7.49 16.71
N ASN A 13 22.80 -6.18 16.67
CA ASN A 13 21.82 -5.20 17.19
C ASN A 13 21.07 -4.41 16.09
N TYR A 14 21.47 -4.50 14.82
CA TYR A 14 20.81 -3.76 13.72
C TYR A 14 19.32 -4.10 13.56
N ARG A 15 18.94 -5.37 13.80
CA ARG A 15 17.55 -5.84 13.77
C ARG A 15 16.67 -5.22 14.86
N LYS A 16 17.22 -4.91 16.05
CA LYS A 16 16.49 -4.24 17.13
C LYS A 16 16.15 -2.79 16.80
N PHE A 17 16.93 -2.16 15.93
CA PHE A 17 16.73 -0.79 15.46
C PHE A 17 16.01 -0.73 14.10
N GLY A 18 15.45 -1.85 13.62
CA GLY A 18 14.71 -1.88 12.34
C GLY A 18 15.58 -1.66 11.10
N ALA A 19 16.90 -1.84 11.21
CA ALA A 19 17.80 -1.81 10.06
C ALA A 19 17.92 -3.20 9.43
N ASP A 20 18.07 -3.24 8.10
CA ASP A 20 18.46 -4.45 7.40
C ASP A 20 19.97 -4.75 7.59
N LYS A 21 20.42 -5.92 7.10
CA LYS A 21 21.84 -6.32 7.17
C LYS A 21 22.79 -5.38 6.40
N ASN A 22 22.26 -4.48 5.59
CA ASN A 22 23.01 -3.50 4.79
C ASN A 22 23.01 -2.11 5.44
N GLY A 23 22.46 -1.94 6.65
CA GLY A 23 22.37 -0.65 7.33
C GLY A 23 21.29 0.27 6.77
N MET A 24 20.41 -0.24 5.90
CA MET A 24 19.30 0.52 5.35
C MET A 24 18.12 0.45 6.31
N TYR A 25 17.50 1.60 6.57
CA TYR A 25 16.26 1.68 7.35
C TYR A 25 15.17 0.87 6.64
N SER A 26 14.38 0.14 7.42
CA SER A 26 13.21 -0.60 6.92
C SER A 26 12.42 0.25 5.94
N LYS A 27 12.06 -0.34 4.79
CA LYS A 27 11.14 0.29 3.83
C LYS A 27 9.95 0.88 4.60
N PRO A 28 9.50 2.10 4.28
CA PRO A 28 8.35 2.68 4.96
C PRO A 28 7.20 1.66 4.92
N VAL A 29 6.69 1.31 6.10
CA VAL A 29 5.59 0.36 6.24
C VAL A 29 4.40 0.98 5.53
N GLN A 30 4.04 0.44 4.37
CA GLN A 30 2.83 0.86 3.68
C GLN A 30 1.63 0.45 4.53
N THR A 31 0.66 1.34 4.66
CA THR A 31 -0.61 1.01 5.30
C THR A 31 -1.27 -0.17 4.56
N PRO A 32 -1.96 -1.08 5.27
CA PRO A 32 -2.67 -2.17 4.63
C PRO A 32 -3.79 -1.63 3.73
N LEU A 33 -4.24 -2.45 2.77
CA LEU A 33 -5.49 -2.14 2.06
C LEU A 33 -6.66 -2.28 3.03
N THR A 34 -7.65 -1.41 2.90
CA THR A 34 -8.85 -1.40 3.76
C THR A 34 -10.15 -1.40 2.95
N ASP A 35 -11.19 -2.02 3.49
CA ASP A 35 -12.54 -1.97 2.93
C ASP A 35 -13.25 -0.65 3.27
N THR A 36 -12.78 0.06 4.29
CA THR A 36 -13.34 1.34 4.78
C THR A 36 -12.27 2.44 4.72
N PRO A 37 -11.82 2.84 3.53
CA PRO A 37 -10.88 3.94 3.40
C PRO A 37 -11.53 5.26 3.85
N PRO A 38 -10.77 6.19 4.46
CA PRO A 38 -11.29 7.49 4.87
C PRO A 38 -11.49 8.38 3.65
N VAL A 39 -12.63 8.21 2.97
CA VAL A 39 -12.99 8.89 1.71
C VAL A 39 -14.29 9.64 1.91
N GLY A 40 -14.27 10.96 1.70
CA GLY A 40 -15.48 11.79 1.74
C GLY A 40 -16.44 11.51 0.58
N GLU A 41 -17.71 11.87 0.74
CA GLU A 41 -18.79 11.59 -0.22
C GLU A 41 -18.48 12.09 -1.64
N GLU A 42 -17.98 13.32 -1.79
CA GLU A 42 -17.62 13.89 -3.10
C GLU A 42 -16.60 13.03 -3.87
N LEU A 43 -15.62 12.46 -3.16
CA LEU A 43 -14.61 11.61 -3.76
C LEU A 43 -15.20 10.22 -4.11
N GLN A 44 -16.16 9.72 -3.33
CA GLN A 44 -16.88 8.49 -3.66
C GLN A 44 -17.68 8.67 -4.95
N GLU A 45 -18.42 9.77 -5.10
CA GLU A 45 -19.15 10.09 -6.34
C GLU A 45 -18.23 10.18 -7.55
N CYS A 46 -17.07 10.84 -7.40
CA CYS A 46 -16.06 10.92 -8.45
C CYS A 46 -15.52 9.54 -8.87
N ILE A 47 -15.35 8.61 -7.92
CA ILE A 47 -14.91 7.24 -8.18
C ILE A 47 -16.01 6.47 -8.92
N CYS A 48 -17.27 6.58 -8.48
CA CYS A 48 -18.42 5.94 -9.13
C CYS A 48 -18.58 6.41 -10.58
N GLN A 49 -18.55 7.73 -10.81
CA GLN A 49 -18.65 8.31 -12.14
C GLN A 49 -17.50 7.87 -13.06
N TYR A 50 -16.30 7.73 -12.50
CA TYR A 50 -15.16 7.23 -13.25
C TYR A 50 -15.31 5.76 -13.63
N ILE A 51 -15.76 4.91 -12.71
CA ILE A 51 -16.03 3.49 -12.99
C ILE A 51 -17.09 3.37 -14.10
N SER A 52 -18.16 4.15 -14.02
CA SER A 52 -19.22 4.19 -15.04
C SER A 52 -18.69 4.61 -16.42
N THR A 53 -17.92 5.69 -16.48
CA THR A 53 -17.30 6.19 -17.72
C THR A 53 -16.34 5.16 -18.31
N TYR A 54 -15.47 4.59 -17.48
CA TYR A 54 -14.47 3.60 -17.90
C TYR A 54 -15.13 2.35 -18.50
N ARG A 55 -16.27 1.92 -17.96
CA ARG A 55 -17.05 0.80 -18.52
C ARG A 55 -17.63 1.12 -19.89
N LYS A 56 -18.15 2.34 -20.08
CA LYS A 56 -18.67 2.78 -21.39
C LYS A 56 -17.57 2.82 -22.45
N GLU A 57 -16.37 3.26 -22.07
CA GLU A 57 -15.23 3.41 -22.98
C GLU A 57 -14.51 2.09 -23.29
N HIS A 58 -14.39 1.21 -22.31
CA HIS A 58 -13.53 0.03 -22.40
C HIS A 58 -14.26 -1.32 -22.25
N ALA A 59 -15.58 -1.31 -22.07
CA ALA A 59 -16.42 -2.50 -21.84
C ALA A 59 -15.93 -3.40 -20.68
N GLN A 60 -15.13 -2.86 -19.75
CA GLN A 60 -14.54 -3.59 -18.64
C GLN A 60 -14.55 -2.74 -17.36
N THR A 61 -14.44 -3.38 -16.19
CA THR A 61 -14.34 -2.67 -14.91
C THR A 61 -12.87 -2.31 -14.64
N PRO A 62 -12.55 -1.08 -14.18
CA PRO A 62 -11.18 -0.72 -13.85
C PRO A 62 -10.67 -1.59 -12.69
N ALA A 63 -9.39 -1.97 -12.74
CA ALA A 63 -8.76 -2.71 -11.66
C ALA A 63 -8.67 -1.84 -10.38
N TYR A 64 -8.85 -2.45 -9.21
CA TYR A 64 -8.73 -1.73 -7.93
C TYR A 64 -7.34 -1.09 -7.73
N THR A 65 -6.29 -1.70 -8.29
CA THR A 65 -4.92 -1.13 -8.27
C THR A 65 -4.83 0.16 -9.09
N HIS A 66 -5.55 0.23 -10.21
CA HIS A 66 -5.64 1.42 -11.05
C HIS A 66 -6.38 2.55 -10.32
N LEU A 67 -7.51 2.23 -9.68
CA LEU A 67 -8.28 3.19 -8.88
C LEU A 67 -7.46 3.70 -7.68
N ASN A 68 -6.81 2.81 -6.95
CA ASN A 68 -5.91 3.18 -5.85
C ASN A 68 -4.80 4.13 -6.31
N ARG A 69 -4.18 3.85 -7.47
CA ARG A 69 -3.15 4.73 -8.03
C ARG A 69 -3.70 6.09 -8.46
N ARG A 70 -4.89 6.13 -9.05
CA ARG A 70 -5.51 7.36 -9.56
C ARG A 70 -5.93 8.31 -8.44
N TYR A 71 -6.48 7.77 -7.35
CA TYR A 71 -7.04 8.57 -6.25
C TYR A 71 -6.16 8.63 -5.00
N GLY A 72 -4.95 8.03 -5.05
CA GLY A 72 -4.07 7.96 -3.89
C GLY A 72 -4.64 7.15 -2.73
N LEU A 73 -5.56 6.22 -3.04
CA LEU A 73 -6.26 5.42 -2.04
C LEU A 73 -5.58 4.07 -1.83
N ARG A 74 -5.88 3.47 -0.68
CA ARG A 74 -5.49 2.11 -0.33
C ARG A 74 -6.71 1.29 0.04
N ALA A 75 -7.59 1.17 -0.94
CA ALA A 75 -8.82 0.42 -0.82
C ALA A 75 -8.70 -1.00 -1.38
N THR A 76 -9.46 -1.93 -0.83
CA THR A 76 -9.57 -3.29 -1.36
C THR A 76 -10.45 -3.33 -2.61
N LYS A 77 -10.50 -4.49 -3.26
CA LYS A 77 -11.46 -4.76 -4.32
C LYS A 77 -12.92 -4.75 -3.82
N ALA A 78 -13.17 -5.12 -2.56
CA ALA A 78 -14.53 -5.18 -2.02
C ALA A 78 -15.13 -3.78 -1.85
N TYR A 79 -14.34 -2.81 -1.39
CA TYR A 79 -14.75 -1.39 -1.34
C TYR A 79 -15.26 -0.88 -2.70
N TYR A 80 -14.45 -1.04 -3.75
CA TYR A 80 -14.83 -0.57 -5.09
C TYR A 80 -16.02 -1.35 -5.70
N ARG A 81 -16.23 -2.61 -5.29
CA ARG A 81 -17.44 -3.35 -5.66
C ARG A 81 -18.68 -2.84 -4.91
N GLY A 82 -18.53 -2.38 -3.67
CA GLY A 82 -19.61 -1.75 -2.91
C GLY A 82 -20.11 -0.49 -3.60
N LEU A 83 -19.18 0.41 -3.95
CA LEU A 83 -19.46 1.65 -4.67
C LEU A 83 -20.16 1.42 -6.02
N ASP A 84 -19.84 0.31 -6.68
CA ASP A 84 -20.39 -0.06 -7.99
C ASP A 84 -21.82 -0.62 -7.92
N ASN A 85 -22.25 -1.16 -6.77
CA ASN A 85 -23.61 -1.68 -6.59
C ASN A 85 -24.59 -0.63 -6.07
N GLU A 86 -24.10 0.55 -5.67
CA GLU A 86 -24.93 1.68 -5.21
C GLU A 86 -25.35 2.63 -6.36
N THR A 87 -24.80 2.44 -7.56
CA THR A 87 -25.17 3.16 -8.80
C THR A 87 -26.07 2.37 -9.72
#